data_AF-A0A314XKM8-F1
#
_entry.id   AF-A0A314XKM8-F1
#
_cell.length_a   1.000
_cell.length_b   1.000
_cell.length_c   1.000
_cell.angle_alpha   90.00
_cell.angle_beta   90.00
_cell.angle_gamma   90.00
#
_symmetry.space_group_name_H-M   'P 1'
#
loop_
_entity.id
_entity.type
_entity.pdbx_description
1 polymer ?
#
loop_
_entity_poly.entity_id
_entity_poly.type
_entity_poly.pdbx_seq_one_letter_code
_entity_poly.pdbx_strand_id
1 'polypeptide(L)'
;MDANSGRNQTTKGIWIAKCGGIEPYTIAMDLDLQGTDGKERGKDDTAFEKQTATFALAVSDIVLINMCQESDTGREQASMNPLLKMVFQVVMHSFVPRKMTLLFVIHTKTPFENLEPVLREDIQKIL
;
A
#
# COMPACT_ATOMS: atom_id res chain seq x y z
N MET A 1 -14.62 4.80 17.34
CA MET A 1 -14.75 5.62 16.13
C MET A 1 -16.17 5.51 15.65
N ASP A 2 -16.91 6.61 15.61
CA ASP A 2 -18.32 6.62 15.20
C ASP A 2 -18.44 6.59 13.68
N ALA A 3 -19.07 5.54 13.15
CA ALA A 3 -19.28 5.35 11.71
C ALA A 3 -20.14 6.48 11.08
N ASN A 4 -20.85 7.25 11.90
CA ASN A 4 -21.76 8.31 11.49
C ASN A 4 -21.10 9.69 11.31
N SER A 5 -19.83 9.85 11.71
CA SER A 5 -19.11 11.14 11.65
C SER A 5 -18.24 11.32 10.41
N GLY A 6 -18.33 10.40 9.44
CA GLY A 6 -17.51 10.39 8.23
C GLY A 6 -16.13 9.77 8.47
N ARG A 7 -15.57 9.16 7.41
CA ARG A 7 -14.19 8.63 7.42
C ARG A 7 -13.26 9.75 6.99
N ASN A 8 -12.40 10.22 7.90
CA ASN A 8 -11.43 11.27 7.62
C ASN A 8 -10.01 10.70 7.59
N GLN A 9 -9.20 11.19 6.66
CA GLN A 9 -7.78 10.88 6.61
C GLN A 9 -7.11 11.31 7.92
N THR A 10 -6.54 10.35 8.63
CA THR A 10 -5.90 10.59 9.94
C THR A 10 -4.40 10.81 9.78
N THR A 11 -3.75 10.04 8.90
CA THR A 11 -2.32 10.15 8.64
C THR A 11 -2.08 11.08 7.45
N LYS A 12 -1.31 12.15 7.68
CA LYS A 12 -0.83 13.07 6.64
C LYS A 12 0.69 12.94 6.53
N GLY A 13 1.19 12.63 5.33
CA GLY A 13 2.61 12.42 5.08
C GLY A 13 3.13 11.06 5.57
N ILE A 14 4.42 10.99 5.87
CA ILE A 14 5.09 9.78 6.41
C ILE A 14 5.41 10.03 7.88
N TRP A 15 5.11 9.02 8.70
CA TRP A 15 5.50 9.01 10.10
C TRP A 15 6.61 7.99 10.30
N ILE A 16 7.62 8.33 11.10
CA ILE A 16 8.76 7.47 11.37
C ILE A 16 8.90 7.32 12.88
N ALA A 17 8.96 6.08 13.36
CA ALA A 17 9.13 5.78 14.77
C ALA A 17 10.12 4.63 14.98
N LYS A 18 10.86 4.69 16.09
CA LYS A 18 11.66 3.55 16.56
C LYS A 18 10.74 2.52 17.21
N CYS A 19 10.84 1.27 16.78
CA CYS A 19 10.13 0.17 17.42
C CYS A 19 10.83 -0.21 18.74
N GLY A 20 10.20 0.07 19.87
CA GLY A 20 10.69 -0.37 21.18
C GLY A 20 10.60 -1.88 21.35
N GLY A 21 11.65 -2.51 21.88
CA GLY A 21 11.65 -3.95 22.19
C GLY A 21 11.80 -4.88 20.98
N ILE A 22 12.07 -4.36 19.78
CA ILE A 22 12.39 -5.17 18.60
C ILE A 22 13.91 -5.12 18.36
N GLU A 23 14.53 -6.30 18.32
CA GLU A 23 15.92 -6.48 17.88
C GLU A 23 15.95 -7.30 16.58
N PRO A 24 16.80 -6.94 15.60
CA PRO A 24 17.73 -5.80 15.59
C PRO A 24 17.00 -4.44 15.50
N TYR A 25 17.75 -3.35 15.67
CA TYR A 25 17.22 -1.98 15.65
C TYR A 25 16.28 -1.75 14.46
N THR A 26 14.99 -1.62 14.75
CA THR A 26 13.93 -1.55 13.74
C THR A 26 13.26 -0.17 13.77
N ILE A 27 13.17 0.45 12.60
CA ILE A 27 12.39 1.67 12.38
C ILE A 27 11.11 1.27 11.65
N ALA A 28 9.97 1.66 12.18
CA ALA A 28 8.70 1.59 11.46
C ALA A 28 8.44 2.92 10.75
N MET A 29 8.00 2.84 9.52
CA MET A 29 7.47 3.96 8.76
C MET A 29 6.01 3.68 8.46
N ASP A 30 5.14 4.59 8.88
CA ASP A 30 3.71 4.53 8.57
C ASP A 30 3.39 5.48 7.43
N LEU A 31 2.75 4.92 6.40
CA LEU A 31 2.30 5.62 5.21
C LEU A 31 0.88 5.16 4.90
N ASP A 32 -0.08 6.08 5.09
CA ASP A 32 -1.46 5.86 4.70
C ASP A 32 -1.73 6.50 3.34
N LEU A 33 -1.88 5.66 2.32
CA LEU A 33 -2.32 6.06 0.99
C LEU A 33 -3.85 5.97 0.92
N GLN A 34 -4.53 6.77 1.73
CA GLN A 34 -5.99 6.85 1.71
C GLN A 34 -6.47 7.62 0.46
N GLY A 35 -7.07 6.90 -0.49
CA GLY A 35 -7.96 7.47 -1.50
C GLY A 35 -7.32 7.95 -2.80
N THR A 36 -7.00 7.01 -3.70
CA THR A 36 -6.90 7.32 -5.15
C THR A 36 -8.27 7.62 -5.80
N ASP A 37 -9.37 7.42 -5.06
CA ASP A 37 -10.76 7.48 -5.55
C ASP A 37 -11.61 8.58 -4.88
N GLY A 38 -10.98 9.52 -4.15
CA GLY A 38 -11.65 10.65 -3.52
C GLY A 38 -12.01 11.75 -4.54
N LYS A 39 -13.31 12.01 -4.71
CA LYS A 39 -13.88 13.05 -5.61
C LYS A 39 -13.42 14.49 -5.32
N GLU A 40 -12.65 14.71 -4.26
CA GLU A 40 -12.33 16.04 -3.73
C GLU A 40 -10.90 16.54 -4.07
N ARG A 41 -10.12 15.79 -4.87
CA ARG A 41 -8.68 16.06 -5.01
C ARG A 41 -8.26 16.68 -6.34
N GLY A 42 -7.42 17.70 -6.26
CA GLY A 42 -6.75 18.34 -7.40
C GLY A 42 -5.56 17.51 -7.92
N LYS A 43 -5.10 17.82 -9.14
CA LYS A 43 -4.00 17.09 -9.82
C LYS A 43 -2.68 17.01 -9.02
N ASP A 44 -2.42 17.95 -8.12
CA ASP A 44 -1.15 18.07 -7.39
C ASP A 44 -1.04 17.09 -6.21
N ASP A 45 -2.16 16.69 -5.59
CA ASP A 45 -2.15 15.79 -4.43
C ASP A 45 -1.69 14.37 -4.80
N THR A 46 -2.00 13.92 -6.02
CA THR A 46 -1.59 12.61 -6.55
C THR A 46 -0.07 12.53 -6.76
N ALA A 47 0.59 13.66 -7.06
CA ALA A 47 2.04 13.70 -7.22
C ALA A 47 2.73 13.54 -5.87
N PHE A 48 2.21 14.19 -4.83
CA PHE A 48 2.72 14.06 -3.47
C PHE A 48 2.61 12.63 -2.95
N GLU A 49 1.44 11.99 -3.08
CA GLU A 49 1.25 10.59 -2.65
C GLU A 49 2.19 9.62 -3.39
N LYS A 50 2.33 9.78 -4.71
CA LYS A 50 3.25 8.96 -5.52
C LYS A 50 4.71 9.14 -5.11
N GLN A 51 5.15 10.37 -4.90
CA GLN A 51 6.53 10.66 -4.48
C GLN A 51 6.80 10.13 -3.08
N THR A 52 5.85 10.31 -2.18
CA THR A 52 5.90 9.85 -0.79
C THR A 52 5.96 8.32 -0.72
N ALA A 53 5.12 7.62 -1.49
CA ALA A 53 5.16 6.18 -1.63
C ALA A 53 6.47 5.68 -2.23
N THR A 54 6.95 6.32 -3.31
CA THR A 54 8.22 5.98 -3.94
C THR A 54 9.39 6.13 -2.96
N PHE A 55 9.41 7.21 -2.18
CA PHE A 55 10.43 7.42 -1.15
C PHE A 55 10.38 6.32 -0.08
N ALA A 56 9.20 6.04 0.48
CA ALA A 56 9.04 5.01 1.51
C ALA A 56 9.47 3.63 1.00
N LEU A 57 9.12 3.27 -0.24
CA LEU A 57 9.52 2.02 -0.87
C LEU A 57 11.04 1.94 -1.10
N ALA A 58 11.67 3.04 -1.51
CA ALA A 58 13.10 3.06 -1.78
C ALA A 58 13.96 2.89 -0.52
N VAL A 59 13.48 3.37 0.64
CA VAL A 59 14.23 3.29 1.90
C VAL A 59 13.94 2.02 2.72
N SER A 60 12.81 1.36 2.49
CA SER A 60 12.35 0.21 3.28
C SER A 60 13.01 -1.11 2.88
N ASP A 61 13.41 -1.91 3.87
CA ASP A 61 13.81 -3.31 3.66
C ASP A 61 12.58 -4.24 3.58
N ILE A 62 11.54 -3.93 4.36
CA ILE A 62 10.29 -4.66 4.43
C ILE A 62 9.14 -3.67 4.24
N VAL A 63 8.22 -3.99 3.33
CA VAL A 63 7.04 -3.17 3.05
C VAL A 63 5.80 -3.99 3.37
N LEU A 64 5.01 -3.53 4.33
CA LEU A 64 3.72 -4.10 4.66
C LEU A 64 2.64 -3.38 3.85
N ILE A 65 1.96 -4.10 2.98
CA ILE A 65 0.88 -3.57 2.15
C ILE A 65 -0.44 -4.07 2.74
N ASN A 66 -1.12 -3.18 3.45
CA ASN A 66 -2.44 -3.44 4.02
C ASN A 66 -3.51 -3.21 2.95
N MET A 67 -4.19 -4.28 2.52
CA MET A 67 -5.26 -4.23 1.54
C MET A 67 -6.57 -4.68 2.19
N CYS A 68 -7.61 -3.86 2.08
CA CYS A 68 -8.96 -4.26 2.47
C CYS A 68 -9.81 -4.45 1.22
N GLN A 69 -10.32 -5.67 1.03
CA GLN A 69 -11.29 -5.99 -0.02
C GLN A 69 -12.69 -5.92 0.59
N GLU A 70 -13.22 -4.70 0.75
CA GLU A 70 -14.62 -4.51 1.13
C GLU A 70 -15.53 -4.85 -0.07
N SER A 71 -16.50 -5.73 0.17
CA SER A 71 -17.42 -6.31 -0.83
C SER A 71 -18.59 -5.40 -1.24
N ASP A 72 -18.57 -4.11 -0.88
CA ASP A 72 -19.83 -3.32 -0.84
C ASP A 72 -20.06 -2.38 -2.02
N THR A 73 -19.24 -2.41 -3.06
CA THR A 73 -19.60 -1.82 -4.36
C THR A 73 -18.78 -2.51 -5.43
N GLY A 74 -19.39 -2.86 -6.57
CA GLY A 74 -18.80 -3.59 -7.71
C GLY A 74 -17.62 -2.91 -8.42
N ARG A 75 -16.64 -2.42 -7.66
CA ARG A 75 -15.30 -2.01 -8.06
C ARG A 75 -14.33 -3.13 -7.72
N GLU A 76 -14.64 -4.32 -8.19
CA GLU A 76 -13.71 -5.45 -8.15
C GLU A 76 -12.50 -5.06 -9.03
N GLN A 77 -11.28 -5.26 -8.52
CA GLN A 77 -9.98 -5.07 -9.21
C GLN A 77 -9.42 -3.67 -9.51
N ALA A 78 -10.19 -2.57 -9.47
CA ALA A 78 -9.65 -1.27 -9.90
C ALA A 78 -8.65 -0.62 -8.92
N SER A 79 -8.81 -0.79 -7.60
CA SER A 79 -7.98 -0.10 -6.61
C SER A 79 -6.60 -0.74 -6.40
N MET A 80 -6.45 -2.02 -6.77
CA MET A 80 -5.25 -2.82 -6.48
C MET A 80 -4.13 -2.60 -7.50
N ASN A 81 -4.48 -2.49 -8.79
CA ASN A 81 -3.52 -2.39 -9.90
C ASN A 81 -2.62 -1.14 -9.85
N PRO A 82 -3.12 0.08 -9.55
CA PRO A 82 -2.28 1.27 -9.56
C PRO A 82 -1.21 1.26 -8.47
N LEU A 83 -1.55 0.77 -7.26
CA LEU A 83 -0.61 0.70 -6.13
C LEU A 83 0.45 -0.37 -6.38
N LEU A 84 0.03 -1.59 -6.75
CA LEU A 84 0.96 -2.67 -7.07
C LEU A 84 1.92 -2.27 -8.21
N LYS A 85 1.41 -1.64 -9.27
CA LYS A 85 2.23 -1.16 -10.37
C LYS A 85 3.27 -0.15 -9.92
N MET A 86 2.92 0.80 -9.06
CA MET A 86 3.87 1.75 -8.48
C MET A 86 4.94 1.03 -7.66
N VAL A 87 4.54 0.10 -6.79
CA VAL A 87 5.45 -0.70 -5.96
C VAL A 87 6.45 -1.44 -6.84
N PHE A 88 5.98 -2.22 -7.81
CA PHE A 88 6.85 -3.00 -8.69
C PHE A 88 7.74 -2.11 -9.57
N GLN A 89 7.23 -0.98 -10.07
CA GLN A 89 8.06 -0.03 -10.81
C GLN A 89 9.23 0.46 -9.95
N VAL A 90 8.99 0.86 -8.71
CA VAL A 90 10.05 1.36 -7.81
C VAL A 90 11.04 0.25 -7.45
N VAL A 91 10.55 -0.96 -7.16
CA VAL A 91 11.41 -2.10 -6.84
C VAL A 91 12.31 -2.48 -8.02
N MET A 92 11.76 -2.52 -9.24
CA MET A 92 12.52 -2.87 -10.44
C MET A 92 13.47 -1.76 -10.91
N HIS A 93 13.11 -0.49 -10.72
CA HIS A 93 13.97 0.65 -11.07
C HIS A 93 14.97 1.03 -9.96
N SER A 94 14.93 0.38 -8.80
CA SER A 94 15.91 0.63 -7.76
C SER A 94 17.27 0.10 -8.22
N PHE A 95 18.22 1.01 -8.44
CA PHE A 95 19.57 0.69 -8.91
C PHE A 95 20.43 -0.05 -7.87
N VAL A 96 19.91 -0.26 -6.66
CA VAL A 96 20.59 -0.97 -5.59
C VAL A 96 20.07 -2.42 -5.56
N PRO A 97 20.91 -3.44 -5.76
CA PRO A 97 20.51 -4.84 -5.63
C PRO A 97 20.25 -5.16 -4.15
N ARG A 98 19.09 -4.74 -3.67
CA ARG A 98 18.63 -4.93 -2.29
C ARG A 98 17.50 -5.95 -2.30
N LYS A 99 17.58 -6.94 -1.41
CA LYS A 99 16.46 -7.85 -1.18
C LYS A 99 15.40 -7.08 -0.40
N MET A 100 14.28 -6.79 -1.06
CA MET A 100 13.11 -6.18 -0.42
C MET A 100 12.04 -7.25 -0.18
N THR A 101 11.46 -7.29 1.02
CA THR A 101 10.35 -8.20 1.34
C THR A 101 9.03 -7.44 1.25
N LEU A 102 8.13 -7.91 0.38
CA LEU A 102 6.75 -7.44 0.27
C LEU A 102 5.84 -8.35 1.10
N LEU A 103 5.21 -7.79 2.14
CA LEU A 103 4.24 -8.50 2.99
C LEU A 103 2.84 -7.98 2.71
N PHE A 104 2.01 -8.81 2.10
CA PHE A 104 0.60 -8.47 1.83
C PHE A 104 -0.27 -8.89 3.01
N VAL A 105 -0.96 -7.93 3.63
CA VAL A 105 -1.97 -8.19 4.64
C VAL A 105 -3.33 -7.91 4.00
N ILE A 106 -4.11 -8.96 3.78
CA ILE A 106 -5.38 -8.85 3.04
C ILE A 106 -6.55 -9.15 3.96
N HIS A 107 -7.40 -8.14 4.17
CA HIS A 107 -8.66 -8.27 4.86
C HIS A 107 -9.77 -8.53 3.84
N THR A 108 -10.24 -9.77 3.75
CA THR A 108 -11.30 -10.17 2.82
C THR A 108 -12.28 -11.15 3.48
N LYS A 109 -13.52 -11.20 2.96
CA LYS A 109 -14.49 -12.27 3.27
C LYS A 109 -14.31 -13.48 2.35
N THR A 110 -13.56 -13.34 1.26
CA THR A 110 -13.30 -14.38 0.28
C THR A 110 -12.26 -15.37 0.82
N PRO A 111 -12.49 -16.70 0.70
CA PRO A 111 -11.48 -17.69 1.06
C PRO A 111 -10.17 -17.50 0.29
N PHE A 112 -9.03 -17.74 0.96
CA PHE A 112 -7.70 -17.55 0.38
C PHE A 112 -7.49 -18.36 -0.91
N GLU A 113 -8.04 -19.58 -0.98
CA GLU A 113 -7.93 -20.49 -2.14
C GLU A 113 -8.44 -19.88 -3.45
N ASN A 114 -9.45 -19.02 -3.37
CA ASN A 114 -10.01 -18.32 -4.53
C ASN A 114 -9.28 -17.01 -4.82
N LEU A 115 -8.66 -16.41 -3.80
CA LEU A 115 -7.99 -15.13 -3.89
C LEU A 115 -6.55 -15.26 -4.41
N GLU A 116 -5.82 -16.28 -3.94
CA GLU A 116 -4.43 -16.54 -4.32
C GLU A 116 -4.22 -16.56 -5.84
N PRO A 117 -4.98 -17.32 -6.65
CA PRO A 117 -4.74 -17.39 -8.10
C PRO A 117 -4.94 -16.03 -8.78
N VAL A 118 -5.93 -15.25 -8.36
CA VAL A 118 -6.23 -13.93 -8.93
C VAL A 118 -5.12 -12.93 -8.61
N LEU A 119 -4.69 -12.87 -7.34
CA LEU A 119 -3.57 -12.01 -6.94
C LEU A 119 -2.28 -12.38 -7.67
N ARG A 120 -2.04 -13.68 -7.81
CA ARG A 120 -0.86 -14.19 -8.50
C ARG A 120 -0.86 -13.81 -9.97
N GLU A 121 -2.00 -13.93 -10.65
CA GLU A 121 -2.16 -13.50 -12.03
C GLU A 121 -1.94 -11.99 -12.20
N ASP A 122 -2.51 -11.18 -11.30
CA ASP A 122 -2.37 -9.73 -11.34
C ASP A 122 -0.91 -9.30 -11.08
N ILE A 123 -0.23 -9.94 -10.12
CA ILE A 123 1.21 -9.73 -9.90
C ILE A 123 2.02 -10.13 -11.14
N GLN A 124 1.71 -11.28 -11.76
CA GLN A 124 2.40 -11.75 -12.97
C GLN A 124 2.20 -10.84 -14.19
N LYS A 125 1.06 -10.15 -14.30
CA LYS A 125 0.82 -9.17 -15.37
C LYS A 125 1.62 -7.88 -15.18
N ILE A 126 2.01 -7.57 -13.95
CA ILE A 126 2.72 -6.34 -13.59
C ILE A 126 4.24 -6.55 -13.63
N LEU A 127 4.71 -7.75 -13.27
CA LEU A 127 6.10 -8.19 -13.43
C LEU A 127 6.50 -8.31 -14.91
#